data_AF-A0A0S8IR90-F1
#
_entry.id   AF-A0A0S8IR90-F1
#
_cell.length_a   1.000
_cell.length_b   1.000
_cell.length_c   1.000
_cell.angle_alpha   90.00
_cell.angle_beta   90.00
_cell.angle_gamma   90.00
#
_symmetry.space_group_name_H-M   'P 1'
#
loop_
_entity.id
_entity.type
_entity.pdbx_description
1 polymer ?
#
loop_
_entity_poly.entity_id
_entity_poly.type
_entity_poly.pdbx_seq_one_letter_code
_entity_poly.pdbx_strand_id
1 'polypeptide(L)'
;MRFLKTLLLIGLFLGLLNSARAQDPYEPDTVYLKASGLHSVDGSVLFVLWEFPGDVAIDVWAKTDNGVAAVSVPLIDTCYDPITMPTYLNPMKNDPDSVYPNCFTGTAIENWHLLALNLYGIDPTPTPPNFLIGALCFTCTIGVNNVMSAYKLAHLIFTVNDTGFICLNTISQFQPTGASLGFHTPGGSYTAQFKPKCFQIRKGIPQRGDVDADGIISLGDPIYLAKYYLKGGPPPYYPGTGDVDCSGLTNLEDVIYLAKYLLKGGPPPCPMEE
;
A
#
# COMPACT_ATOMS: atom_id res chain seq x y z
N MET A 1 -11.08 -26.39 3.29
CA MET A 1 -10.37 -25.96 2.06
C MET A 1 -9.18 -25.05 2.35
N ARG A 2 -9.32 -23.98 3.15
CA ARG A 2 -8.20 -23.13 3.60
C ARG A 2 -6.99 -23.89 4.13
N PHE A 3 -7.21 -24.78 5.11
CA PHE A 3 -6.13 -25.57 5.72
C PHE A 3 -5.34 -26.42 4.71
N LEU A 4 -6.00 -26.93 3.66
CA LEU A 4 -5.35 -27.76 2.63
C LEU A 4 -4.55 -26.91 1.63
N LYS A 5 -5.05 -25.72 1.24
CA LYS A 5 -4.30 -24.75 0.42
C LYS A 5 -3.06 -24.25 1.15
N THR A 6 -3.20 -23.91 2.43
CA THR A 6 -2.09 -23.50 3.29
C THR A 6 -1.07 -24.63 3.45
N LEU A 7 -1.49 -25.88 3.67
CA LEU A 7 -0.59 -27.03 3.76
C LEU A 7 0.15 -27.33 2.44
N LEU A 8 -0.51 -27.14 1.29
CA LEU A 8 0.08 -27.30 -0.04
C LEU A 8 1.13 -26.22 -0.34
N LEU A 9 0.85 -24.96 0.00
CA LEU A 9 1.85 -23.89 -0.06
C LEU A 9 3.02 -24.19 0.87
N ILE A 10 2.74 -24.56 2.12
CA ILE A 10 3.74 -24.93 3.13
C ILE A 10 4.66 -26.03 2.59
N GLY A 11 4.11 -27.11 2.03
CA GLY A 11 4.90 -28.20 1.45
C GLY A 11 5.78 -27.77 0.26
N LEU A 12 5.28 -26.87 -0.60
CA LEU A 12 6.05 -26.35 -1.74
C LEU A 12 7.19 -25.41 -1.31
N PHE A 13 6.99 -24.62 -0.25
CA PHE A 13 8.02 -23.71 0.27
C PHE A 13 9.04 -24.41 1.19
N LEU A 14 8.67 -25.50 1.88
CA LEU A 14 9.60 -26.33 2.67
C LEU A 14 10.55 -27.17 1.80
N GLY A 15 10.15 -27.54 0.58
CA GLY A 15 10.97 -28.36 -0.34
C GLY A 15 12.18 -27.64 -0.96
N LEU A 16 12.38 -26.35 -0.70
CA LEU A 16 13.42 -25.51 -1.32
C LEU A 16 14.47 -25.00 -0.32
N LEU A 17 14.52 -25.58 0.89
CA LEU A 17 15.51 -25.29 1.92
C LEU A 17 16.89 -25.83 1.48
N ASN A 18 17.74 -24.98 0.88
CA ASN A 18 19.22 -24.97 1.01
C ASN A 18 19.97 -24.26 -0.14
N SER A 19 19.28 -23.63 -1.09
CA SER A 19 19.99 -22.76 -2.03
C SER A 19 20.12 -21.37 -1.41
N ALA A 20 21.35 -20.90 -1.18
CA ALA A 20 21.60 -19.49 -0.94
C ALA A 20 20.92 -18.71 -2.07
N ARG A 21 19.80 -18.04 -1.77
CA ARG A 21 19.03 -17.29 -2.76
C ARG A 21 19.85 -16.05 -3.11
N ALA A 22 20.68 -16.16 -4.14
CA ALA A 22 21.36 -15.01 -4.71
C ALA A 22 20.29 -14.05 -5.24
N GLN A 23 20.44 -12.76 -4.91
CA GLN A 23 19.68 -11.70 -5.57
C GLN A 23 19.99 -11.75 -7.07
N ASP A 24 19.05 -11.35 -7.94
CA ASP A 24 19.35 -11.14 -9.36
C ASP A 24 20.55 -10.15 -9.45
N PRO A 25 21.75 -10.61 -9.87
CA PRO A 25 22.97 -9.83 -9.71
C PRO A 25 23.05 -8.61 -10.64
N TYR A 26 22.25 -8.56 -11.70
CA TYR A 26 22.38 -7.55 -12.75
C TYR A 26 21.24 -6.52 -12.75
N GLU A 27 20.02 -6.92 -12.38
CA GLU A 27 18.89 -6.01 -12.13
C GLU A 27 18.05 -6.50 -10.93
N PRO A 28 18.25 -5.95 -9.71
CA PRO A 28 17.59 -6.48 -8.53
C PRO A 28 16.07 -6.28 -8.59
N ASP A 29 15.36 -7.38 -8.81
CA ASP A 29 13.92 -7.47 -8.61
C ASP A 29 13.53 -6.94 -7.23
N THR A 30 12.41 -6.23 -7.19
CA THR A 30 12.01 -5.48 -6.00
C THR A 30 10.55 -5.74 -5.64
N VAL A 31 10.29 -5.98 -4.35
CA VAL A 31 8.96 -5.84 -3.76
C VAL A 31 8.90 -4.51 -2.99
N TYR A 32 7.87 -3.71 -3.25
CA TYR A 32 7.69 -2.40 -2.62
C TYR A 32 6.21 -2.08 -2.38
N LEU A 33 5.97 -1.03 -1.61
CA LEU A 33 4.65 -0.66 -1.11
C LEU A 33 4.20 0.69 -1.66
N LYS A 34 2.92 0.82 -1.98
CA LYS A 34 2.28 2.08 -2.37
C LYS A 34 1.03 2.32 -1.54
N ALA A 35 0.80 3.57 -1.15
CA ALA A 35 -0.48 3.95 -0.58
C ALA A 35 -1.57 3.79 -1.65
N SER A 36 -2.76 3.38 -1.23
CA SER A 36 -3.93 3.23 -2.10
C SER A 36 -5.17 3.81 -1.43
N GLY A 37 -6.19 4.12 -2.22
CA GLY A 37 -7.39 4.81 -1.73
C GLY A 37 -7.10 6.26 -1.43
N LEU A 38 -7.59 6.78 -0.30
CA LEU A 38 -7.36 8.17 0.09
C LEU A 38 -5.98 8.34 0.76
N HIS A 39 -5.07 8.99 0.05
CA HIS A 39 -3.69 9.16 0.48
C HIS A 39 -3.06 10.45 -0.06
N SER A 40 -1.91 10.82 0.49
CA SER A 40 -1.20 12.03 0.08
C SER A 40 -0.59 11.91 -1.31
N VAL A 41 -0.33 13.03 -2.00
CA VAL A 41 0.24 12.99 -3.37
C VAL A 41 1.58 12.23 -3.44
N ASP A 42 2.41 12.31 -2.41
CA ASP A 42 3.67 11.54 -2.31
C ASP A 42 3.49 10.08 -1.80
N GLY A 43 2.26 9.70 -1.44
CA GLY A 43 1.89 8.41 -0.87
C GLY A 43 2.56 8.08 0.45
N SER A 44 2.98 9.07 1.23
CA SER A 44 3.53 8.91 2.58
C SER A 44 2.46 8.85 3.67
N VAL A 45 1.27 9.40 3.42
CA VAL A 45 0.19 9.51 4.41
C VAL A 45 -1.07 8.85 3.88
N LEU A 46 -1.70 8.05 4.73
CA LEU A 46 -3.00 7.42 4.52
C LEU A 46 -4.03 8.13 5.38
N PHE A 47 -5.19 8.40 4.80
CA PHE A 47 -6.24 9.13 5.51
C PHE A 47 -7.40 8.25 5.90
N VAL A 48 -7.86 8.45 7.12
CA VAL A 48 -9.13 7.93 7.60
C VAL A 48 -10.19 9.02 7.50
N LEU A 49 -11.28 8.68 6.82
CA LEU A 49 -12.47 9.51 6.72
C LEU A 49 -13.24 9.51 8.04
N TRP A 50 -13.69 10.69 8.46
CA TRP A 50 -14.65 10.95 9.56
C TRP A 50 -14.23 10.56 10.97
N GLU A 51 -13.99 9.29 11.28
CA GLU A 51 -13.73 8.81 12.63
C GLU A 51 -13.01 7.47 12.66
N PHE A 52 -12.43 7.15 13.81
CA PHE A 52 -11.83 5.84 14.07
C PHE A 52 -12.84 4.92 14.76
N PRO A 53 -12.80 3.60 14.52
CA PRO A 53 -11.90 2.91 13.60
C PRO A 53 -12.24 3.18 12.13
N GLY A 54 -11.21 3.27 11.30
CA GLY A 54 -11.36 3.47 9.85
C GLY A 54 -10.44 2.56 9.04
N ASP A 55 -10.74 2.42 7.76
CA ASP A 55 -9.93 1.62 6.86
C ASP A 55 -8.94 2.47 6.07
N VAL A 56 -7.74 1.93 5.89
CA VAL A 56 -6.73 2.44 4.96
C VAL A 56 -6.21 1.32 4.09
N ALA A 57 -5.75 1.65 2.88
CA ALA A 57 -5.30 0.65 1.92
C ALA A 57 -3.83 0.82 1.51
N ILE A 58 -3.11 -0.30 1.42
CA ILE A 58 -1.72 -0.36 0.97
C ILE A 58 -1.60 -1.43 -0.12
N ASP A 59 -1.11 -1.05 -1.29
CA ASP A 59 -0.80 -1.99 -2.36
C ASP A 59 0.61 -2.56 -2.22
N VAL A 60 0.73 -3.86 -2.41
CA VAL A 60 2.01 -4.57 -2.54
C VAL A 60 2.30 -4.76 -4.03
N TRP A 61 3.47 -4.29 -4.46
CA TRP A 61 3.91 -4.35 -5.85
C TRP A 61 5.20 -5.16 -5.98
N ALA A 62 5.30 -5.92 -7.08
CA ALA A 62 6.53 -6.53 -7.54
C ALA A 62 7.01 -5.82 -8.81
N LYS A 63 8.29 -5.47 -8.87
CA LYS A 63 8.97 -5.06 -10.09
C LYS A 63 9.92 -6.17 -10.47
N THR A 64 9.68 -6.77 -11.64
CA THR A 64 10.46 -7.91 -12.14
C THR A 64 10.57 -7.87 -13.65
N ASP A 65 11.71 -8.33 -14.16
CA ASP A 65 11.97 -8.63 -15.56
C ASP A 65 12.13 -10.14 -15.79
N ASN A 66 11.69 -10.99 -14.86
CA ASN A 66 11.74 -12.43 -14.95
C ASN A 66 10.34 -13.04 -15.00
N GLY A 67 10.19 -14.21 -15.62
CA GLY A 67 8.95 -15.00 -15.55
C GLY A 67 8.72 -15.64 -14.18
N VAL A 68 8.09 -14.90 -13.25
CA VAL A 68 7.79 -15.35 -11.88
C VAL A 68 6.45 -16.10 -11.83
N ALA A 69 6.49 -17.37 -11.47
CA ALA A 69 5.35 -18.28 -11.33
C ALA A 69 4.84 -18.42 -9.88
N ALA A 70 5.66 -18.09 -8.88
CA ALA A 70 5.24 -18.09 -7.49
C ALA A 70 5.89 -16.95 -6.70
N VAL A 71 5.17 -16.43 -5.72
CA VAL A 71 5.65 -15.39 -4.81
C VAL A 71 5.37 -15.78 -3.36
N SER A 72 6.31 -15.45 -2.49
CA SER A 72 6.19 -15.51 -1.03
C SER A 72 6.67 -14.18 -0.48
N VAL A 73 5.77 -13.41 0.14
CA VAL A 73 6.05 -12.08 0.69
C VAL A 73 5.58 -12.03 2.14
N PRO A 74 6.46 -12.37 3.10
CA PRO A 74 6.16 -12.23 4.51
C PRO A 74 6.35 -10.78 4.95
N LEU A 75 5.40 -10.26 5.72
CA LEU A 75 5.34 -8.88 6.17
C LEU A 75 5.04 -8.80 7.66
N ILE A 76 5.53 -7.74 8.29
CA ILE A 76 5.26 -7.37 9.68
C ILE A 76 5.05 -5.85 9.77
N ASP A 77 4.11 -5.42 10.60
CA ASP A 77 4.04 -4.02 11.03
C ASP A 77 5.01 -3.80 12.19
N THR A 78 6.11 -3.10 11.91
CA THR A 78 7.17 -2.79 12.89
C THR A 78 6.81 -1.65 13.84
N CYS A 79 5.75 -0.89 13.54
CA CYS A 79 5.28 0.22 14.36
C CYS A 79 4.01 -0.13 15.15
N TYR A 80 3.57 -1.39 15.12
CA TYR A 80 2.37 -1.84 15.83
C TYR A 80 2.45 -1.55 17.33
N ASP A 81 1.43 -0.86 17.84
CA ASP A 81 1.22 -0.63 19.27
C ASP A 81 -0.19 -1.12 19.65
N PRO A 82 -0.31 -2.20 20.45
CA PRO A 82 -1.61 -2.75 20.82
C PRO A 82 -2.45 -1.84 21.73
N ILE A 83 -1.85 -0.79 22.32
CA ILE A 83 -2.49 0.09 23.29
C ILE A 83 -2.86 1.42 22.62
N THR A 84 -1.90 2.08 21.99
CA THR A 84 -2.07 3.46 21.52
C THR A 84 -2.49 3.55 20.06
N MET A 85 -2.18 2.52 19.26
CA MET A 85 -2.53 2.50 17.84
C MET A 85 -2.81 1.06 17.40
N PRO A 86 -3.90 0.43 17.89
CA PRO A 86 -4.22 -0.92 17.46
C PRO A 86 -4.56 -0.88 15.96
N THR A 87 -3.62 -1.36 15.16
CA THR A 87 -3.75 -1.55 13.71
C THR A 87 -3.80 -3.04 13.45
N TYR A 88 -4.69 -3.48 12.56
CA TYR A 88 -4.66 -4.87 12.12
C TYR A 88 -5.07 -5.00 10.67
N LEU A 89 -4.45 -5.97 10.00
CA LEU A 89 -4.85 -6.37 8.67
C LEU A 89 -6.21 -7.08 8.77
N ASN A 90 -7.24 -6.50 8.17
CA ASN A 90 -8.61 -6.96 8.39
C ASN A 90 -8.84 -8.34 7.73
N PRO A 91 -9.02 -9.43 8.48
CA PRO A 91 -9.10 -10.77 7.91
C PRO A 91 -10.26 -10.91 6.93
N MET A 92 -11.39 -10.26 7.19
CA MET A 92 -12.59 -10.40 6.35
C MET A 92 -12.47 -9.64 5.03
N LYS A 93 -11.81 -8.48 5.03
CA LYS A 93 -11.63 -7.64 3.84
C LYS A 93 -10.49 -8.12 2.95
N ASN A 94 -9.57 -8.90 3.50
CA ASN A 94 -8.41 -9.40 2.76
C ASN A 94 -8.48 -10.90 2.45
N ASP A 95 -9.57 -11.59 2.81
CA ASP A 95 -9.73 -13.03 2.66
C ASP A 95 -9.75 -13.48 1.19
N PRO A 96 -8.76 -14.27 0.72
CA PRO A 96 -8.70 -14.72 -0.68
C PRO A 96 -9.89 -15.58 -1.12
N ASP A 97 -10.64 -16.18 -0.18
CA ASP A 97 -11.83 -16.98 -0.50
C ASP A 97 -13.14 -16.14 -0.44
N SER A 98 -13.06 -14.83 -0.14
CA SER A 98 -14.24 -13.95 -0.07
C SER A 98 -14.82 -13.66 -1.47
N VAL A 99 -16.16 -13.55 -1.52
CA VAL A 99 -16.94 -13.24 -2.74
C VAL A 99 -17.08 -11.73 -2.97
N TYR A 100 -16.84 -10.92 -1.94
CA TYR A 100 -16.61 -9.49 -2.08
C TYR A 100 -15.15 -9.26 -2.51
N PRO A 101 -14.81 -8.12 -3.15
CA PRO A 101 -13.44 -7.85 -3.55
C PRO A 101 -12.50 -8.15 -2.39
N ASN A 102 -11.56 -9.05 -2.63
CA ASN A 102 -10.55 -9.46 -1.66
C ASN A 102 -9.23 -8.77 -1.97
N CYS A 103 -8.19 -9.06 -1.19
CA CYS A 103 -6.89 -8.40 -1.40
C CYS A 103 -6.22 -8.74 -2.75
N PHE A 104 -6.71 -9.71 -3.51
CA PHE A 104 -6.18 -10.06 -4.84
C PHE A 104 -7.06 -9.56 -6.00
N THR A 105 -8.23 -8.99 -5.75
CA THR A 105 -9.12 -8.51 -6.81
C THR A 105 -8.49 -7.38 -7.62
N GLY A 106 -8.50 -7.48 -8.94
CA GLY A 106 -7.88 -6.51 -9.86
C GLY A 106 -6.35 -6.46 -9.79
N THR A 107 -5.70 -7.53 -9.28
CA THR A 107 -4.24 -7.66 -9.21
C THR A 107 -3.70 -8.53 -10.35
N ALA A 108 -2.39 -8.50 -10.59
CA ALA A 108 -1.75 -9.32 -11.62
C ALA A 108 -1.82 -10.83 -11.31
N ILE A 109 -2.09 -11.19 -10.06
CA ILE A 109 -2.14 -12.58 -9.59
C ILE A 109 -3.56 -13.05 -9.25
N GLU A 110 -4.59 -12.23 -9.48
CA GLU A 110 -5.99 -12.52 -9.13
C GLU A 110 -6.47 -13.90 -9.59
N ASN A 111 -6.04 -14.32 -10.78
CA ASN A 111 -6.46 -15.58 -11.41
C ASN A 111 -5.43 -16.71 -11.26
N TRP A 112 -4.50 -16.59 -10.31
CA TRP A 112 -3.53 -17.65 -10.05
C TRP A 112 -4.17 -18.86 -9.37
N HIS A 113 -3.54 -20.02 -9.53
CA HIS A 113 -4.12 -21.30 -9.10
C HIS A 113 -4.24 -21.42 -7.59
N LEU A 114 -3.27 -20.86 -6.87
CA LEU A 114 -3.28 -20.78 -5.42
C LEU A 114 -3.01 -19.34 -4.99
N LEU A 115 -3.87 -18.84 -4.12
CA LEU A 115 -3.75 -17.56 -3.43
C LEU A 115 -3.93 -17.80 -1.95
N ALA A 116 -3.06 -17.20 -1.15
CA ALA A 116 -3.08 -17.30 0.30
C ALA A 116 -2.68 -15.98 0.93
N LEU A 117 -3.45 -15.59 1.94
CA LEU A 117 -3.07 -14.59 2.91
C LEU A 117 -3.14 -15.26 4.28
N ASN A 118 -2.00 -15.64 4.82
CA ASN A 118 -1.93 -16.27 6.13
C ASN A 118 -1.62 -15.20 7.17
N LEU A 119 -2.53 -14.99 8.10
CA LEU A 119 -2.32 -14.15 9.26
C LEU A 119 -1.74 -15.02 10.38
N TYR A 120 -0.72 -14.52 11.07
CA TYR A 120 -0.24 -15.11 12.29
C TYR A 120 -0.20 -14.05 13.39
N GLY A 121 -0.47 -14.49 14.62
CA GLY A 121 -0.62 -13.61 15.76
C GLY A 121 -2.02 -12.98 15.94
N ILE A 122 -3.06 -13.51 15.29
CA ILE A 122 -4.45 -13.13 15.60
C ILE A 122 -4.85 -13.76 16.94
N ASP A 123 -5.26 -12.90 17.87
CA ASP A 123 -5.74 -13.07 19.25
C ASP A 123 -5.66 -14.48 19.90
N PRO A 124 -5.07 -14.64 21.10
CA PRO A 124 -4.49 -13.62 21.98
C PRO A 124 -2.98 -13.75 22.02
N THR A 125 -2.30 -13.20 21.02
CA THR A 125 -0.84 -13.09 21.09
C THR A 125 -0.41 -11.63 21.07
N PRO A 126 0.42 -11.21 22.03
CA PRO A 126 0.92 -9.83 22.18
C PRO A 126 1.96 -9.43 21.11
N THR A 127 2.04 -10.15 19.99
CA THR A 127 3.02 -9.92 18.93
C THR A 127 2.40 -9.08 17.82
N PRO A 128 3.18 -8.23 17.12
CA PRO A 128 2.70 -7.50 15.95
C PRO A 128 2.03 -8.44 14.95
N PRO A 129 0.93 -8.03 14.30
CA PRO A 129 0.31 -8.83 13.25
C PRO A 129 1.34 -8.99 12.13
N ASN A 130 1.81 -10.22 11.94
CA ASN A 130 2.59 -10.58 10.78
C ASN A 130 1.71 -11.42 9.84
N PHE A 131 2.00 -11.32 8.56
CA PHE A 131 1.21 -12.00 7.55
C PHE A 131 2.06 -12.39 6.36
N LEU A 132 1.60 -13.41 5.65
CA LEU A 132 2.26 -13.94 4.47
C LEU A 132 1.31 -13.89 3.29
N ILE A 133 1.73 -13.16 2.26
CA ILE A 133 1.15 -13.30 0.92
C ILE A 133 1.89 -14.44 0.22
N GLY A 134 1.15 -15.48 -0.16
CA GLY A 134 1.67 -16.59 -0.92
C GLY A 134 0.81 -16.82 -2.15
N ALA A 135 1.43 -16.95 -3.32
CA ALA A 135 0.71 -17.23 -4.55
C ALA A 135 1.52 -18.13 -5.48
N LEU A 136 0.82 -18.98 -6.24
CA LEU A 136 1.41 -19.90 -7.21
C LEU A 136 0.52 -20.03 -8.45
N CYS A 137 1.15 -19.99 -9.62
CA CYS A 137 0.56 -20.40 -10.88
C CYS A 137 1.37 -21.56 -11.49
N PHE A 138 0.68 -22.62 -11.91
CA PHE A 138 1.34 -23.78 -12.53
C PHE A 138 1.60 -23.61 -14.02
N THR A 139 0.86 -22.73 -14.68
CA THR A 139 0.83 -22.60 -16.15
C THR A 139 1.09 -21.17 -16.63
N CYS A 140 1.42 -20.25 -15.73
CA CYS A 140 1.59 -18.84 -16.04
C CYS A 140 2.65 -18.18 -15.16
N THR A 141 3.14 -17.05 -15.63
CA THR A 141 4.08 -16.18 -14.91
C THR A 141 3.61 -14.73 -15.01
N ILE A 142 3.93 -13.92 -14.01
CA ILE A 142 4.07 -12.47 -14.21
C ILE A 142 5.49 -12.18 -14.69
N GLY A 143 5.72 -11.00 -15.25
CA GLY A 143 7.03 -10.61 -15.78
C GLY A 143 7.31 -11.18 -17.17
N VAL A 144 8.09 -10.42 -17.93
CA VAL A 144 8.60 -10.81 -19.25
C VAL A 144 10.12 -10.72 -19.18
N ASN A 145 10.79 -11.78 -19.64
CA ASN A 145 12.25 -11.87 -19.58
C ASN A 145 12.92 -10.64 -20.22
N ASN A 146 13.75 -9.94 -19.43
CA ASN A 146 14.48 -8.72 -19.80
C ASN A 146 13.59 -7.48 -20.07
N VAL A 147 12.35 -7.46 -19.57
CA VAL A 147 11.48 -6.27 -19.62
C VAL A 147 10.99 -5.93 -18.21
N MET A 148 11.73 -5.05 -17.55
CA MET A 148 11.47 -4.64 -16.18
C MET A 148 10.12 -3.93 -16.03
N SER A 149 9.15 -4.64 -15.45
CA SER A 149 7.75 -4.23 -15.36
C SER A 149 7.21 -4.32 -13.93
N ALA A 150 6.21 -3.52 -13.60
CA ALA A 150 5.60 -3.49 -12.28
C ALA A 150 4.23 -4.17 -12.26
N TYR A 151 4.02 -5.05 -11.29
CA TYR A 151 2.82 -5.87 -11.12
C TYR A 151 2.28 -5.70 -9.71
N LYS A 152 1.02 -5.29 -9.59
CA LYS A 152 0.33 -5.27 -8.30
C LYS A 152 0.06 -6.71 -7.87
N LEU A 153 0.53 -7.09 -6.69
CA LEU A 153 0.36 -8.42 -6.11
C LEU A 153 -0.83 -8.48 -5.16
N ALA A 154 -1.02 -7.46 -4.32
CA ALA A 154 -2.11 -7.43 -3.36
C ALA A 154 -2.54 -5.98 -3.07
N HIS A 155 -3.81 -5.81 -2.72
CA HIS A 155 -4.44 -4.60 -2.21
C HIS A 155 -4.87 -4.86 -0.76
N LEU A 156 -4.06 -4.44 0.19
CA LEU A 156 -4.24 -4.76 1.60
C LEU A 156 -5.08 -3.70 2.30
N ILE A 157 -6.12 -4.11 3.01
CA ILE A 157 -7.00 -3.24 3.79
C ILE A 157 -6.71 -3.41 5.27
N PHE A 158 -6.22 -2.35 5.90
CA PHE A 158 -5.97 -2.28 7.34
C PHE A 158 -7.09 -1.51 8.02
N THR A 159 -7.54 -1.99 9.18
CA THR A 159 -8.42 -1.21 10.06
C THR A 159 -7.55 -0.62 11.17
N VAL A 160 -7.62 0.71 11.31
CA VAL A 160 -6.82 1.50 12.26
C VAL A 160 -7.74 2.19 13.25
N ASN A 161 -7.31 2.32 14.51
CA ASN A 161 -8.13 2.89 15.59
C ASN A 161 -7.67 4.27 16.06
N ASP A 162 -6.50 4.72 15.63
CA ASP A 162 -5.99 6.05 15.94
C ASP A 162 -4.99 6.49 14.86
N THR A 163 -4.55 7.74 14.94
CA THR A 163 -3.40 8.29 14.21
C THR A 163 -2.10 7.64 14.66
N GLY A 164 -1.11 7.60 13.78
CA GLY A 164 0.18 6.97 14.05
C GLY A 164 0.89 6.55 12.77
N PHE A 165 1.55 5.39 12.77
CA PHE A 165 2.25 4.88 11.60
C PHE A 165 2.01 3.38 11.38
N ILE A 166 1.80 2.98 10.12
CA ILE A 166 1.91 1.58 9.69
C ILE A 166 3.27 1.43 9.00
N CYS A 167 4.16 0.60 9.56
CA CYS A 167 5.54 0.46 9.09
C CYS A 167 5.79 -0.96 8.63
N LEU A 168 5.55 -1.24 7.35
CA LEU A 168 5.66 -2.59 6.83
C LEU A 168 7.11 -2.90 6.42
N ASN A 169 7.63 -3.99 6.99
CA ASN A 169 8.90 -4.59 6.61
C ASN A 169 8.74 -6.09 6.33
N THR A 170 9.70 -6.70 5.65
CA THR A 170 9.78 -8.16 5.57
C THR A 170 10.43 -8.76 6.81
N ILE A 171 10.16 -10.04 7.06
CA ILE A 171 10.79 -10.80 8.14
C ILE A 171 11.61 -11.95 7.57
N SER A 172 12.71 -12.30 8.23
CA SER A 172 13.65 -13.32 7.77
C SER A 172 12.99 -14.69 7.61
N GLN A 173 12.09 -15.07 8.54
CA GLN A 173 11.32 -16.30 8.49
C GLN A 173 9.94 -16.10 9.12
N PHE A 174 8.88 -16.32 8.34
CA PHE A 174 7.49 -16.30 8.78
C PHE A 174 7.15 -17.60 9.49
N GLN A 175 7.04 -17.53 10.82
CA GLN A 175 6.64 -18.64 11.66
C GLN A 175 5.13 -18.90 11.52
N PRO A 176 4.68 -20.17 11.61
CA PRO A 176 5.45 -21.39 11.82
C PRO A 176 6.02 -22.00 10.52
N THR A 177 5.70 -21.42 9.36
CA THR A 177 5.98 -22.04 8.04
C THR A 177 7.45 -21.95 7.61
N GLY A 178 8.23 -21.04 8.20
CA GLY A 178 9.59 -20.73 7.77
C GLY A 178 9.65 -19.97 6.43
N ALA A 179 8.53 -19.51 5.88
CA ALA A 179 8.49 -18.81 4.61
C ALA A 179 9.33 -17.51 4.66
N SER A 180 10.11 -17.29 3.61
CA SER A 180 10.94 -16.08 3.44
C SER A 180 10.52 -15.35 2.18
N LEU A 181 10.98 -14.10 2.02
CA LEU A 181 10.77 -13.35 0.80
C LEU A 181 11.39 -14.09 -0.39
N GLY A 182 10.57 -14.34 -1.42
CA GLY A 182 11.00 -15.20 -2.51
C GLY A 182 10.16 -15.07 -3.77
N PHE A 183 10.85 -14.99 -4.90
CA PHE A 183 10.28 -15.20 -6.23
C PHE A 183 10.73 -16.56 -6.77
N HIS A 184 9.82 -17.23 -7.44
CA HIS A 184 9.99 -18.58 -7.96
C HIS A 184 9.66 -18.57 -9.45
N THR A 185 10.65 -18.91 -10.26
CA THR A 185 10.54 -19.09 -11.70
C THR A 185 10.58 -20.58 -12.02
N PRO A 186 10.20 -21.00 -13.24
CA PRO A 186 10.43 -22.38 -13.68
C PRO A 186 11.90 -22.82 -13.64
N GLY A 187 12.85 -21.87 -13.73
CA GLY A 187 14.29 -22.13 -13.75
C GLY A 187 14.98 -22.10 -12.39
N GLY A 188 14.30 -21.66 -11.34
CA GLY A 188 14.90 -21.52 -10.01
C GLY A 188 14.19 -20.50 -9.13
N SER A 189 14.69 -20.36 -7.90
CA SER A 189 14.13 -19.45 -6.89
C SER A 189 15.20 -18.48 -6.39
N TYR A 190 14.82 -17.24 -6.16
CA TYR A 190 15.69 -16.20 -5.62
C TYR A 190 14.91 -15.33 -4.62
N THR A 191 15.60 -14.38 -3.99
CA THR A 191 15.03 -13.45 -3.02
C THR A 191 15.11 -12.05 -3.59
N ALA A 192 13.95 -11.49 -3.94
CA ALA A 192 13.84 -10.10 -4.36
C ALA A 192 14.23 -9.13 -3.23
N GLN A 193 14.63 -7.92 -3.58
CA GLN A 193 14.87 -6.84 -2.63
C GLN A 193 13.55 -6.32 -2.08
N PHE A 194 13.42 -6.21 -0.76
CA PHE A 194 12.29 -5.52 -0.16
C PHE A 194 12.61 -4.04 0.07
N LYS A 195 11.68 -3.15 -0.29
CA LYS A 195 11.74 -1.73 0.07
C LYS A 195 10.74 -1.45 1.20
N PRO A 196 11.18 -1.42 2.48
CA PRO A 196 10.31 -1.08 3.59
C PRO A 196 9.77 0.34 3.44
N LYS A 197 8.54 0.54 3.90
CA LYS A 197 7.88 1.85 3.87
C LYS A 197 6.99 2.02 5.08
N CYS A 198 7.03 3.22 5.64
CA CYS A 198 6.13 3.67 6.69
C CYS A 198 5.08 4.60 6.11
N PHE A 199 3.84 4.46 6.56
CA PHE A 199 2.72 5.30 6.18
C PHE A 199 2.19 5.99 7.43
N GLN A 200 2.18 7.32 7.44
CA GLN A 200 1.54 8.07 8.51
C GLN A 200 0.03 7.94 8.38
N ILE A 201 -0.66 7.65 9.47
CA ILE A 201 -2.12 7.64 9.54
C ILE A 201 -2.58 8.99 10.06
N ARG A 202 -3.42 9.67 9.29
CA ARG A 202 -4.07 10.91 9.70
C ARG A 202 -5.57 10.81 9.54
N LYS A 203 -6.29 11.49 10.41
CA LYS A 203 -7.70 11.78 10.20
C LYS A 203 -7.80 12.99 9.28
N GLY A 204 -8.68 12.93 8.29
CA GLY A 204 -8.99 14.13 7.51
C GLY A 204 -9.94 13.88 6.36
N ILE A 205 -10.71 14.91 6.04
CA ILE A 205 -11.58 14.96 4.88
C ILE A 205 -10.87 15.87 3.89
N PRO A 206 -10.55 15.39 2.68
CA PRO A 206 -9.94 16.26 1.70
C PRO A 206 -10.95 17.36 1.36
N GLN A 207 -10.57 18.63 1.51
CA GLN A 207 -11.41 19.78 1.18
C GLN A 207 -10.69 20.65 0.15
N ARG A 208 -11.34 21.00 -0.95
CA ARG A 208 -10.74 21.93 -1.94
C ARG A 208 -10.44 23.27 -1.26
N GLY A 209 -9.22 23.73 -1.45
CA GLY A 209 -8.67 24.92 -0.80
C GLY A 209 -7.94 24.68 0.50
N ASP A 210 -8.09 23.51 1.15
CA ASP A 210 -7.23 23.08 2.25
C ASP A 210 -6.10 22.23 1.66
N VAL A 211 -5.06 22.91 1.16
CA VAL A 211 -3.98 22.28 0.39
C VAL A 211 -2.86 21.75 1.29
N ASP A 212 -2.76 22.25 2.53
CA ASP A 212 -1.80 21.75 3.53
C ASP A 212 -2.43 20.78 4.55
N ALA A 213 -3.73 20.54 4.45
CA ALA A 213 -4.51 19.58 5.23
C ALA A 213 -4.53 19.87 6.73
N ASP A 214 -4.53 21.15 7.10
CA ASP A 214 -4.69 21.57 8.49
C ASP A 214 -6.17 21.63 8.93
N GLY A 215 -7.10 21.40 8.00
CA GLY A 215 -8.54 21.42 8.20
C GLY A 215 -9.16 22.82 8.08
N ILE A 216 -8.39 23.83 7.67
CA ILE A 216 -8.81 25.23 7.63
C ILE A 216 -8.33 25.87 6.32
N ILE A 217 -9.29 26.29 5.48
CA ILE A 217 -8.98 27.11 4.30
C ILE A 217 -8.53 28.51 4.77
N SER A 218 -7.23 28.78 4.70
CA SER A 218 -6.56 29.96 5.24
C SER A 218 -5.59 30.60 4.23
N LEU A 219 -4.97 31.72 4.60
CA LEU A 219 -3.93 32.34 3.76
C LEU A 219 -2.65 31.50 3.67
N GLY A 220 -2.49 30.47 4.49
CA GLY A 220 -1.44 29.48 4.37
C GLY A 220 -1.53 28.70 3.06
N ASP A 221 -2.75 28.34 2.65
CA ASP A 221 -3.03 27.51 1.48
C ASP A 221 -2.56 28.09 0.14
N PRO A 222 -2.90 29.33 -0.26
CA PRO A 222 -2.41 29.88 -1.52
C PRO A 222 -0.88 30.07 -1.47
N ILE A 223 -0.29 30.32 -0.29
CA ILE A 223 1.16 30.42 -0.13
C ILE A 223 1.80 29.04 -0.32
N TYR A 224 1.21 27.99 0.22
CA TYR A 224 1.66 26.62 0.07
C TYR A 224 1.61 26.20 -1.41
N LEU A 225 0.47 26.41 -2.07
CA LEU A 225 0.27 26.08 -3.48
C LEU A 225 1.21 26.90 -4.38
N ALA A 226 1.42 28.18 -4.09
CA ALA A 226 2.41 29.00 -4.80
C ALA A 226 3.84 28.49 -4.63
N LYS A 227 4.23 28.01 -3.43
CA LYS A 227 5.56 27.43 -3.20
C LYS A 227 5.75 26.16 -4.03
N TYR A 228 4.73 25.31 -4.13
CA TYR A 228 4.79 24.12 -4.98
C TYR A 228 5.12 24.48 -6.44
N TYR A 229 4.34 25.35 -7.07
CA TYR A 229 4.52 25.69 -8.49
C TYR A 229 5.71 26.60 -8.79
N LEU A 230 6.04 27.55 -7.90
CA LEU A 230 7.05 28.58 -8.19
C LEU A 230 8.41 28.29 -7.57
N LYS A 231 8.48 27.45 -6.54
CA LYS A 231 9.69 27.25 -5.74
C LYS A 231 10.03 25.78 -5.49
N GLY A 232 9.32 24.84 -6.12
CA GLY A 232 9.53 23.41 -5.92
C GLY A 232 9.24 22.96 -4.48
N GLY A 233 8.26 23.61 -3.82
CA GLY A 233 7.74 23.17 -2.53
C GLY A 233 7.05 21.79 -2.62
N PRO A 234 6.55 21.26 -1.51
CA PRO A 234 5.82 19.99 -1.54
C PRO A 234 4.48 20.13 -2.29
N PRO A 235 3.98 19.06 -2.95
CA PRO A 235 2.68 19.08 -3.59
C PRO A 235 1.53 19.27 -2.58
N PRO A 236 0.31 19.62 -3.04
CA PRO A 236 -0.88 19.58 -2.20
C PRO A 236 -0.99 18.27 -1.44
N TYR A 237 -1.41 18.34 -0.18
CA TYR A 237 -1.40 17.20 0.71
C TYR A 237 -2.38 16.13 0.22
N TYR A 238 -3.59 16.53 -0.17
CA TYR A 238 -4.56 15.65 -0.84
C TYR A 238 -4.56 15.88 -2.36
N PRO A 239 -4.69 14.82 -3.17
CA PRO A 239 -4.97 14.96 -4.59
C PRO A 239 -6.25 15.77 -4.83
N GLY A 240 -6.18 16.75 -5.72
CA GLY A 240 -7.35 17.55 -6.14
C GLY A 240 -7.72 18.69 -5.20
N THR A 241 -7.18 18.81 -3.99
CA THR A 241 -7.53 19.94 -3.11
C THR A 241 -7.00 21.29 -3.60
N GLY A 242 -5.98 21.28 -4.46
CA GLY A 242 -5.47 22.49 -5.09
C GLY A 242 -6.25 22.98 -6.31
N ASP A 243 -7.11 22.16 -6.93
CA ASP A 243 -7.97 22.57 -8.06
C ASP A 243 -9.24 23.21 -7.49
N VAL A 244 -9.20 24.49 -7.15
CA VAL A 244 -10.21 25.14 -6.31
C VAL A 244 -11.34 25.75 -7.12
N ASP A 245 -11.13 25.90 -8.42
CA ASP A 245 -12.12 26.37 -9.39
C ASP A 245 -12.76 25.23 -10.21
N CYS A 246 -12.41 23.97 -9.93
CA CYS A 246 -12.91 22.78 -10.61
C CYS A 246 -12.63 22.80 -12.12
N SER A 247 -11.54 23.43 -12.55
CA SER A 247 -11.05 23.36 -13.92
C SER A 247 -10.50 21.96 -14.28
N GLY A 248 -10.27 21.11 -13.28
CA GLY A 248 -9.64 19.80 -13.43
C GLY A 248 -8.11 19.89 -13.48
N LEU A 249 -7.54 21.07 -13.26
CA LEU A 249 -6.10 21.33 -13.32
C LEU A 249 -5.69 22.21 -12.15
N THR A 250 -4.96 21.63 -11.19
CA THR A 250 -4.28 22.44 -10.18
C THR A 250 -3.14 23.22 -10.82
N ASN A 251 -3.15 24.55 -10.72
CA ASN A 251 -2.17 25.46 -11.32
C ASN A 251 -2.10 26.83 -10.58
N LEU A 252 -1.47 27.85 -11.18
CA LEU A 252 -1.30 29.17 -10.55
C LEU A 252 -2.60 30.00 -10.53
N GLU A 253 -3.57 29.69 -11.39
CA GLU A 253 -4.90 30.29 -11.37
C GLU A 253 -5.65 29.95 -10.08
N ASP A 254 -5.49 28.72 -9.56
CA ASP A 254 -6.03 28.31 -8.26
C ASP A 254 -5.46 29.11 -7.09
N VAL A 255 -4.16 29.44 -7.15
CA VAL A 255 -3.52 30.31 -6.15
C VAL A 255 -4.20 31.68 -6.12
N ILE A 256 -4.42 32.25 -7.31
CA ILE A 256 -5.08 33.56 -7.45
C ILE A 256 -6.55 33.45 -7.02
N TYR A 257 -7.22 32.36 -7.35
CA TYR A 257 -8.60 32.10 -6.96
C TYR A 257 -8.74 32.05 -5.44
N LEU A 258 -7.92 31.25 -4.74
CA LEU A 258 -7.96 31.17 -3.28
C LEU A 258 -7.64 32.50 -2.62
N ALA A 259 -6.63 33.22 -3.13
CA ALA A 259 -6.28 34.54 -2.62
C ALA A 259 -7.42 35.55 -2.79
N LYS A 260 -8.18 35.49 -3.91
CA LYS A 260 -9.38 36.32 -4.12
C LYS A 260 -10.50 35.95 -3.16
N TYR A 261 -10.76 34.66 -2.95
CA TYR A 261 -11.75 34.20 -1.98
C TYR A 261 -11.43 34.75 -0.58
N LEU A 262 -10.20 34.53 -0.10
CA LEU A 262 -9.79 34.85 1.27
C LEU A 262 -9.59 36.34 1.54
N LEU A 263 -9.11 37.12 0.56
CA LEU A 263 -8.76 38.54 0.77
C LEU A 263 -9.78 39.52 0.20
N LYS A 264 -10.56 39.12 -0.81
CA LYS A 264 -11.41 40.02 -1.59
C LYS A 264 -12.88 39.57 -1.67
N GLY A 265 -13.26 38.52 -0.95
CA GLY A 265 -14.64 38.00 -0.97
C GLY A 265 -15.04 37.42 -2.32
N GLY A 266 -14.09 36.83 -3.05
CA GLY A 266 -14.40 36.04 -4.25
C GLY A 266 -15.28 34.82 -3.94
N PRO A 267 -15.69 34.04 -4.96
CA PRO A 267 -16.46 32.82 -4.71
C PRO A 267 -15.65 31.79 -3.91
N PRO A 268 -16.30 30.97 -3.06
CA PRO A 268 -15.61 29.90 -2.34
C PRO A 268 -15.05 28.84 -3.30
N PRO A 269 -14.09 28.01 -2.84
CA PRO A 269 -13.69 26.81 -3.55
C PRO A 269 -14.88 25.93 -3.87
N CYS A 270 -14.86 25.27 -5.02
CA CYS A 270 -15.91 24.32 -5.37
C CYS A 270 -15.94 23.14 -4.38
N PRO A 271 -17.10 22.49 -4.19
CA PRO A 271 -17.18 21.31 -3.33
C PRO A 271 -16.34 20.15 -3.88
N MET A 272 -15.95 19.23 -2.99
CA MET A 272 -15.50 17.91 -3.45
C MET A 272 -16.70 17.17 -4.04
N GLU A 273 -16.53 16.56 -5.21
CA GLU A 273 -17.53 15.61 -5.72
C GLU A 273 -17.46 14.32 -4.87
N GLU A 274 -18.62 13.82 -4.43
CA GLU A 274 -18.78 12.58 -3.65
C GLU A 274 -18.61 11.31 -4.50
#